data_AF-A0A151IZM2-F1
#
_entry.id   AF-A0A151IZM2-F1
#
_cell.length_a   1.000
_cell.length_b   1.000
_cell.length_c   1.000
_cell.angle_alpha   90.00
_cell.angle_beta   90.00
_cell.angle_gamma   90.00
#
_symmetry.space_group_name_H-M   'P 1'
#
loop_
_entity.id
_entity.type
_entity.pdbx_description
1 polymer ?
#
loop_
_entity_poly.entity_id
_entity_poly.type
_entity_poly.pdbx_seq_one_letter_code
_entity_poly.pdbx_strand_id
1 'polypeptide(L)'
;MTETLERTLAPLMTIGGFCNLGMFEYPVGQLRSYISCLYALAKWSLLIYFFYYPSYTENFLIRKTIYMDDIVSSATIILILISICRFKELKTCLRELAIVDHTLEALGTPKEYQRLHNWITRIIIGWIVYVFWKFAYGYYVSLFYLEKDINFIAFVFWTYIVIVDNYPSNVIALSALISAAILGLVLYMCIHLLCKLFLLTLCVKSLQCETYKDFLVTYKEWKS
;
A
#
# COMPACT_ATOMS: atom_id res chain seq x y z
N MET A 1 -21.39 -13.60 8.00
CA MET A 1 -20.98 -12.83 6.82
C MET A 1 -19.48 -13.04 6.67
N THR A 2 -19.02 -13.74 5.65
CA THR A 2 -17.60 -14.07 5.49
C THR A 2 -16.83 -12.81 5.12
N GLU A 3 -15.91 -12.38 5.98
CA GLU A 3 -14.95 -11.34 5.63
C GLU A 3 -14.06 -11.88 4.50
N THR A 4 -14.02 -11.14 3.38
CA THR A 4 -13.15 -11.44 2.24
C THR A 4 -11.90 -10.57 2.31
N LEU A 5 -10.79 -11.07 1.79
CA LEU A 5 -9.52 -10.36 1.73
C LEU A 5 -9.65 -8.94 1.12
N GLU A 6 -10.49 -8.82 0.10
CA GLU A 6 -10.80 -7.55 -0.56
C GLU A 6 -11.43 -6.54 0.41
N ARG A 7 -12.34 -6.98 1.28
CA ARG A 7 -12.98 -6.14 2.30
C ARG A 7 -11.98 -5.67 3.36
N THR A 8 -10.99 -6.50 3.68
CA THR A 8 -9.91 -6.17 4.62
C THR A 8 -8.95 -5.12 4.06
N LEU A 9 -8.69 -5.13 2.76
CA LEU A 9 -7.84 -4.16 2.07
C LEU A 9 -8.59 -2.89 1.65
N ALA A 10 -9.93 -2.91 1.63
CA ALA A 10 -10.75 -1.78 1.19
C ALA A 10 -10.42 -0.44 1.86
N PRO A 11 -10.17 -0.33 3.17
CA PRO A 11 -9.82 0.94 3.79
C PRO A 11 -8.51 1.52 3.25
N LEU A 12 -7.49 0.66 3.08
CA LEU A 12 -6.18 1.05 2.56
C LEU A 12 -6.27 1.47 1.08
N MET A 13 -7.02 0.70 0.27
CA MET A 13 -7.26 1.01 -1.13
C MET A 13 -8.09 2.29 -1.31
N THR A 14 -9.04 2.54 -0.42
CA THR A 14 -9.85 3.78 -0.43
C THR A 14 -8.98 5.00 -0.16
N ILE A 15 -8.10 4.95 0.85
CA ILE A 15 -7.17 6.04 1.16
C ILE A 15 -6.16 6.24 0.02
N GLY A 16 -5.64 5.15 -0.56
CA GLY A 16 -4.82 5.20 -1.77
C GLY A 16 -5.55 5.88 -2.94
N GLY A 17 -6.84 5.59 -3.11
CA GLY A 17 -7.71 6.25 -4.09
C GLY A 17 -7.83 7.77 -3.87
N PHE A 18 -8.11 8.21 -2.66
CA PHE A 18 -8.16 9.63 -2.30
C PHE A 18 -6.85 10.37 -2.59
N CYS A 19 -5.72 9.72 -2.33
CA CYS A 19 -4.39 10.27 -2.61
C CYS A 19 -3.97 10.15 -4.08
N ASN A 20 -4.85 9.71 -4.98
CA ASN A 20 -4.60 9.51 -6.42
C ASN A 20 -3.54 8.43 -6.71
N LEU A 21 -3.30 7.52 -5.76
CA LEU A 21 -2.46 6.34 -5.92
C LEU A 21 -3.25 5.12 -6.42
N GLY A 22 -4.57 5.10 -6.23
CA GLY A 22 -5.47 4.04 -6.69
C GLY A 22 -6.67 4.61 -7.45
N MET A 23 -7.38 3.76 -8.17
CA MET A 23 -8.61 4.16 -8.87
C MET A 23 -9.83 3.94 -7.99
N PHE A 24 -10.72 4.94 -7.96
CA PHE A 24 -12.03 4.81 -7.33
C PHE A 24 -12.89 3.82 -8.12
N GLU A 25 -13.13 2.63 -7.56
CA GLU A 25 -14.21 1.75 -8.00
C GLU A 25 -15.43 2.00 -7.11
N TYR A 26 -16.26 2.96 -7.51
CA TYR A 26 -17.60 3.13 -6.96
C TYR A 26 -18.57 3.39 -8.14
N PRO A 27 -19.46 2.45 -8.51
CA PRO A 27 -19.78 1.14 -7.91
C PRO A 27 -18.91 -0.03 -8.42
N VAL A 28 -18.84 -1.08 -7.61
CA VAL A 28 -18.15 -2.37 -7.90
C VAL A 28 -18.66 -2.95 -9.22
N GLY A 29 -17.80 -3.03 -10.23
CA GLY A 29 -18.10 -3.66 -11.52
C GLY A 29 -18.21 -2.73 -12.73
N GLN A 30 -18.18 -1.41 -12.56
CA GLN A 30 -18.13 -0.45 -13.69
C GLN A 30 -16.77 0.23 -13.79
N LEU A 31 -16.11 0.02 -14.92
CA LEU A 31 -14.78 0.53 -15.22
C LEU A 31 -14.84 2.04 -15.55
N ARG A 32 -15.01 2.92 -14.54
CA ARG A 32 -14.69 4.36 -14.68
C ARG A 32 -13.20 4.64 -14.43
N SER A 33 -12.37 3.66 -14.76
CA SER A 33 -10.93 3.68 -14.63
C SER A 33 -10.30 4.93 -15.24
N TYR A 34 -10.76 5.24 -16.45
CA TYR A 34 -10.27 6.31 -17.29
C TYR A 34 -10.57 7.69 -16.69
N ILE A 35 -11.76 7.88 -16.10
CA ILE A 35 -12.15 9.16 -15.49
C ILE A 35 -11.34 9.42 -14.22
N SER A 36 -11.12 8.40 -13.38
CA SER A 36 -10.27 8.54 -12.19
C SER A 36 -8.82 8.85 -12.56
N CYS A 37 -8.31 8.24 -13.63
CA CYS A 37 -6.97 8.50 -14.15
C CYS A 37 -6.84 9.92 -14.72
N LEU A 38 -7.78 10.34 -15.57
CA LEU A 38 -7.82 11.70 -16.10
C LEU A 38 -7.93 12.75 -14.99
N TYR A 39 -8.73 12.49 -13.96
CA TYR A 39 -8.85 13.37 -12.80
C TYR A 39 -7.53 13.49 -12.05
N ALA A 40 -6.86 12.38 -11.77
CA ALA A 40 -5.55 12.38 -11.14
C ALA A 40 -4.53 13.16 -11.98
N LEU A 41 -4.44 12.87 -13.28
CA LEU A 41 -3.55 13.58 -14.20
C LEU A 41 -3.85 15.07 -14.26
N ALA A 42 -5.12 15.47 -14.35
CA ALA A 42 -5.52 16.87 -14.37
C ALA A 42 -5.14 17.59 -13.07
N LYS A 43 -5.46 16.98 -11.91
CA LYS A 43 -5.11 17.53 -10.59
C LYS A 43 -3.61 17.73 -10.44
N TRP A 44 -2.81 16.73 -10.81
CA TRP A 44 -1.35 16.82 -10.73
C TRP A 44 -0.76 17.79 -11.75
N SER A 45 -1.30 17.83 -12.97
CA SER A 45 -0.88 18.81 -13.98
C SER A 45 -1.12 20.24 -13.51
N LEU A 46 -2.28 20.52 -12.90
CA LEU A 46 -2.57 21.84 -12.32
C LEU A 46 -1.63 22.15 -11.16
N LEU A 47 -1.41 21.20 -10.25
CA LEU A 47 -0.54 21.38 -9.09
C LEU A 47 0.93 21.63 -9.52
N ILE A 48 1.41 20.91 -10.52
CA ILE A 48 2.74 21.13 -11.11
C ILE A 48 2.81 22.52 -11.74
N TYR A 49 1.83 22.87 -12.58
CA TYR A 49 1.87 24.12 -13.32
C TYR A 49 1.81 25.35 -12.40
N PHE A 50 0.95 25.34 -11.38
CA PHE A 50 0.77 26.50 -10.51
C PHE A 50 1.78 26.60 -9.37
N PHE A 51 2.28 25.49 -8.82
CA PHE A 51 3.12 25.51 -7.62
C PHE A 51 4.55 25.08 -7.90
N TYR A 52 4.74 23.88 -8.44
CA TYR A 52 6.08 23.34 -8.57
C TYR A 52 6.86 24.00 -9.71
N TYR A 53 6.25 24.25 -10.86
CA TYR A 53 6.94 24.82 -12.00
C TYR A 53 7.53 26.21 -11.73
N PRO A 54 6.80 27.16 -11.09
CA PRO A 54 7.40 28.42 -10.66
C PRO A 54 8.56 28.23 -9.68
N SER A 55 8.39 27.34 -8.69
CA SER A 55 9.43 27.03 -7.70
C SER A 55 10.69 26.45 -8.35
N TYR A 56 10.53 25.46 -9.25
CA TYR A 56 11.61 24.89 -10.05
C TYR A 56 12.32 25.96 -10.89
N THR A 57 11.56 26.84 -11.53
CA THR A 57 12.11 27.92 -12.38
C THR A 57 12.96 28.86 -11.54
N GLU A 58 12.48 29.27 -10.36
CA GLU A 58 13.24 30.12 -9.44
C GLU A 58 14.52 29.43 -8.96
N ASN A 59 14.41 28.19 -8.47
CA ASN A 59 15.53 27.45 -7.91
C ASN A 59 16.60 27.12 -8.97
N PHE A 60 16.17 26.61 -10.12
CA PHE A 60 17.07 26.12 -11.16
C PHE A 60 17.65 27.25 -12.02
N LEU A 61 16.82 28.17 -12.53
CA LEU A 61 17.32 29.23 -13.42
C LEU A 61 17.98 30.38 -12.66
N ILE A 62 17.43 30.78 -11.51
CA ILE A 62 17.93 31.96 -10.78
C ILE A 62 19.02 31.55 -9.79
N ARG A 63 18.75 30.56 -8.94
CA ARG A 63 19.68 30.16 -7.87
C ARG A 63 20.69 29.10 -8.29
N LYS A 64 20.51 28.46 -9.46
CA LYS A 64 21.35 27.36 -9.98
C LYS A 64 21.57 26.25 -8.94
N THR A 65 20.58 26.00 -8.10
CA THR A 65 20.63 25.00 -7.03
C THR A 65 19.47 24.03 -7.17
N ILE A 66 19.71 22.76 -6.87
CA ILE A 66 18.68 21.71 -6.87
C ILE A 66 18.37 21.39 -5.41
N TYR A 67 17.11 21.55 -5.00
CA TYR A 67 16.68 21.22 -3.65
C TYR A 67 16.17 19.78 -3.56
N MET A 68 16.11 19.22 -2.35
CA MET A 68 15.55 17.88 -2.15
C MET A 68 14.06 17.84 -2.51
N ASP A 69 13.33 18.93 -2.28
CA ASP A 69 11.89 19.02 -2.57
C ASP A 69 11.59 18.95 -4.07
N ASP A 70 12.51 19.47 -4.89
CA ASP A 70 12.50 19.38 -6.36
C ASP A 70 12.58 17.91 -6.83
N ILE A 71 13.45 17.13 -6.19
CA ILE A 71 13.62 15.69 -6.48
C ILE A 71 12.40 14.90 -6.01
N VAL A 72 11.90 15.19 -4.80
CA VAL A 72 10.74 14.52 -4.20
C VAL A 72 9.48 14.73 -5.05
N SER A 73 9.24 15.95 -5.52
CA SER A 73 8.10 16.28 -6.37
C SER A 73 8.17 15.56 -7.73
N SER A 74 9.35 15.51 -8.35
CA SER A 74 9.57 14.75 -9.60
C SER A 74 9.37 13.24 -9.40
N ALA A 75 9.92 12.68 -8.33
CA ALA A 75 9.76 11.27 -7.98
C ALA A 75 8.28 10.90 -7.78
N THR A 76 7.49 11.81 -7.21
CA THR A 76 6.06 11.60 -6.99
C THR A 76 5.29 11.47 -8.31
N ILE A 77 5.61 12.29 -9.31
CA ILE A 77 4.99 12.21 -10.66
C ILE A 77 5.28 10.85 -11.28
N ILE A 78 6.54 10.42 -11.23
CA ILE A 78 6.97 9.12 -11.75
C ILE A 78 6.22 7.99 -11.04
N LEU A 79 6.11 8.04 -9.70
CA LEU A 79 5.39 7.04 -8.91
C LEU A 79 3.91 6.96 -9.26
N ILE A 80 3.25 8.08 -9.51
CA ILE A 80 1.84 8.10 -9.92
C ILE A 80 1.65 7.49 -11.31
N LEU A 81 2.51 7.83 -12.27
CA LEU A 81 2.48 7.22 -13.59
C LEU A 81 2.70 5.71 -13.49
N ILE A 82 3.69 5.27 -12.71
CA ILE A 82 3.93 3.85 -12.44
C ILE A 82 2.71 3.19 -11.80
N SER A 83 2.08 3.85 -10.82
CA SER A 83 0.91 3.32 -10.13
C SER A 83 -0.26 3.13 -11.11
N ILE A 84 -0.51 4.11 -11.97
CA ILE A 84 -1.55 4.04 -13.01
C ILE A 84 -1.26 2.91 -13.99
N CYS A 85 -0.02 2.77 -14.47
CA CYS A 85 0.36 1.71 -15.41
C CYS A 85 0.22 0.31 -14.79
N ARG A 86 0.66 0.14 -13.54
CA ARG A 86 0.67 -1.17 -12.85
C ARG A 86 -0.61 -1.49 -12.10
N PHE A 87 -1.59 -0.59 -12.10
CA PHE A 87 -2.88 -0.83 -11.44
C PHE A 87 -3.59 -2.08 -11.97
N LYS A 88 -3.53 -2.32 -13.29
CA LYS A 88 -4.13 -3.50 -13.91
C LYS A 88 -3.49 -4.80 -13.40
N GLU A 89 -2.18 -4.81 -13.24
CA GLU A 89 -1.42 -5.95 -12.72
C GLU A 89 -1.76 -6.19 -11.24
N LEU A 90 -1.81 -5.12 -10.44
CA LEU A 90 -2.21 -5.20 -9.03
C LEU A 90 -3.60 -5.82 -8.85
N LYS A 91 -4.55 -5.44 -9.71
CA LYS A 91 -5.91 -6.00 -9.69
C LYS A 91 -5.92 -7.50 -9.98
N THR A 92 -5.17 -7.94 -10.99
CA THR A 92 -5.04 -9.36 -11.30
C THR A 92 -4.41 -10.11 -10.13
N CYS A 93 -3.35 -9.55 -9.53
CA CYS A 93 -2.68 -10.13 -8.36
C CYS A 93 -3.64 -10.28 -7.17
N LEU A 94 -4.46 -9.26 -6.85
CA LEU A 94 -5.45 -9.35 -5.78
C LEU A 94 -6.51 -10.42 -6.05
N ARG A 95 -6.93 -10.61 -7.31
CA ARG A 95 -7.89 -11.66 -7.69
C ARG A 95 -7.29 -13.05 -7.54
N GLU A 96 -6.04 -13.25 -7.98
CA GLU A 96 -5.33 -14.51 -7.79
C GLU A 96 -5.14 -14.82 -6.31
N LEU A 97 -4.80 -13.79 -5.51
CA LEU A 97 -4.65 -13.91 -4.07
C LEU A 97 -5.95 -14.35 -3.40
N ALA A 98 -7.10 -13.80 -3.82
CA ALA A 98 -8.41 -14.23 -3.34
C ALA A 98 -8.74 -15.70 -3.70
N ILE A 99 -8.27 -16.19 -4.85
CA ILE A 99 -8.45 -17.61 -5.22
C ILE A 99 -7.58 -18.50 -4.32
N VAL A 100 -6.31 -18.15 -4.13
CA VAL A 100 -5.41 -18.88 -3.22
C VAL A 100 -5.98 -18.91 -1.80
N ASP A 101 -6.54 -17.80 -1.36
CA ASP A 101 -7.21 -17.65 -0.07
C ASP A 101 -8.38 -18.65 0.11
N HIS A 102 -9.24 -18.81 -0.89
CA HIS A 102 -10.30 -19.83 -0.88
C HIS A 102 -9.76 -21.27 -0.83
N THR A 103 -8.64 -21.55 -1.51
CA THR A 103 -8.01 -22.88 -1.42
C THR A 103 -7.40 -23.14 -0.04
N LEU A 104 -6.88 -22.09 0.60
CA LEU A 104 -6.33 -22.16 1.95
C LEU A 104 -7.45 -22.45 2.97
N GLU A 105 -8.63 -21.85 2.79
CA GLU A 105 -9.82 -22.15 3.59
C GLU A 105 -10.25 -23.62 3.44
N ALA A 106 -10.26 -24.15 2.20
CA ALA A 106 -10.57 -25.56 1.95
C ALA A 106 -9.55 -26.53 2.58
N LEU A 107 -8.30 -26.10 2.79
CA LEU A 107 -7.25 -26.84 3.50
C LEU A 107 -7.36 -26.73 5.04
N GLY A 108 -8.48 -26.25 5.57
CA GLY A 108 -8.79 -26.21 7.01
C GLY A 108 -8.00 -25.15 7.79
N THR A 109 -7.47 -24.13 7.12
CA THR A 109 -6.74 -23.04 7.82
C THR A 109 -7.74 -22.04 8.42
N PRO A 110 -7.68 -21.74 9.73
CA PRO A 110 -8.56 -20.73 10.32
C PRO A 110 -8.27 -19.32 9.77
N LYS A 111 -9.33 -18.55 9.53
CA LYS A 111 -9.28 -17.20 8.96
C LYS A 111 -8.69 -16.20 9.97
N GLU A 112 -7.40 -15.90 9.87
CA GLU A 112 -6.77 -14.80 10.63
C GLU A 112 -6.99 -13.40 10.01
N TYR A 113 -8.01 -13.19 9.16
CA TYR A 113 -8.25 -11.86 8.55
C TYR A 113 -8.45 -10.77 9.58
N GLN A 114 -9.01 -11.08 10.75
CA GLN A 114 -9.18 -10.10 11.82
C GLN A 114 -7.83 -9.55 12.31
N ARG A 115 -6.79 -10.40 12.35
CA ARG A 115 -5.43 -9.98 12.72
C ARG A 115 -4.81 -9.11 11.63
N LEU A 116 -5.00 -9.49 10.36
CA LEU A 116 -4.54 -8.70 9.21
C LEU A 116 -5.23 -7.34 9.15
N HIS A 117 -6.55 -7.31 9.34
CA HIS A 117 -7.35 -6.08 9.39
C HIS A 117 -6.84 -5.16 10.49
N ASN A 118 -6.67 -5.66 11.71
CA ASN A 118 -6.11 -4.89 12.82
C ASN A 118 -4.71 -4.35 12.51
N TRP A 119 -3.88 -5.13 11.80
CA TRP A 119 -2.55 -4.68 11.39
C TRP A 119 -2.62 -3.55 10.36
N ILE A 120 -3.48 -3.66 9.34
CA ILE A 120 -3.72 -2.61 8.34
C ILE A 120 -4.28 -1.34 9.00
N THR A 121 -5.24 -1.47 9.92
CA THR A 121 -5.80 -0.34 10.67
C THR A 121 -4.71 0.39 11.46
N ARG A 122 -3.76 -0.33 12.10
CA ARG A 122 -2.63 0.28 12.80
C ARG A 122 -1.71 1.07 11.86
N ILE A 123 -1.48 0.57 10.64
CA ILE A 123 -0.68 1.27 9.62
C ILE A 123 -1.37 2.58 9.22
N ILE A 124 -2.69 2.54 8.98
CA ILE A 124 -3.48 3.72 8.62
C ILE A 124 -3.43 4.76 9.73
N ILE A 125 -3.63 4.36 10.99
CA ILE A 125 -3.55 5.27 12.14
C ILE A 125 -2.16 5.91 12.23
N GLY A 126 -1.09 5.11 12.09
CA GLY A 126 0.28 5.63 12.11
C GLY A 126 0.55 6.65 11.01
N TRP A 127 0.05 6.41 9.79
CA TRP A 127 0.15 7.36 8.69
C TRP A 127 -0.62 8.65 8.96
N ILE A 128 -1.83 8.58 9.50
CA ILE A 128 -2.62 9.77 9.88
C ILE A 128 -1.86 10.60 10.91
N VAL A 129 -1.32 9.97 11.96
CA VAL A 129 -0.52 10.65 12.99
C VAL A 129 0.71 11.31 12.39
N TYR A 130 1.41 10.64 11.47
CA TYR A 130 2.57 11.20 10.78
C TYR A 130 2.22 12.46 9.97
N VAL A 131 1.10 12.43 9.25
CA VAL A 131 0.61 13.58 8.48
C VAL A 131 0.30 14.76 9.41
N PHE A 132 -0.43 14.52 10.51
CA PHE A 132 -0.72 15.57 11.50
C PHE A 132 0.53 16.13 12.16
N TRP A 133 1.52 15.29 12.47
CA TRP A 133 2.77 15.73 13.05
C TRP A 133 3.54 16.67 12.10
N LYS A 134 3.60 16.35 10.81
CA LYS A 134 4.18 17.25 9.79
C LYS A 134 3.47 18.59 9.71
N PHE A 135 2.14 18.56 9.76
CA PHE A 135 1.33 19.78 9.77
C PHE A 135 1.62 20.65 11.00
N ALA A 136 1.65 20.04 12.19
CA ALA A 136 1.97 20.75 13.42
C ALA A 136 3.38 21.35 13.39
N TYR A 137 4.35 20.61 12.86
CA TYR A 137 5.72 21.10 12.71
C TYR A 137 5.80 22.30 11.75
N GLY A 138 5.21 22.19 10.56
CA GLY A 138 5.20 23.28 9.57
C GLY A 138 4.52 24.54 10.13
N TYR A 139 3.44 24.37 10.88
CA TYR A 139 2.75 25.46 11.54
C TYR A 139 3.60 26.12 12.63
N TYR A 140 4.23 25.33 13.49
CA TYR A 140 5.11 25.84 14.54
C TYR A 140 6.28 26.65 13.97
N VAL A 141 6.95 26.13 12.94
CA VAL A 141 8.03 26.84 12.24
C VAL A 141 7.50 28.15 11.67
N SER A 142 6.34 28.13 11.04
CA SER A 142 5.74 29.33 10.44
C SER A 142 5.41 30.41 11.47
N LEU A 143 4.85 30.02 12.62
CA LEU A 143 4.59 30.93 13.74
C LEU A 143 5.88 31.57 14.27
N PHE A 144 6.98 30.81 14.32
CA PHE A 144 8.26 31.31 14.81
C PHE A 144 8.91 32.32 13.84
N TYR A 145 8.81 32.09 12.52
CA TYR A 145 9.35 33.01 11.52
C TYR A 145 8.47 34.26 11.29
N LEU A 146 7.15 34.13 11.45
CA LEU A 146 6.20 35.24 11.32
C LEU A 146 5.90 35.83 12.71
N GLU A 147 6.88 36.55 13.27
CA GLU A 147 6.84 37.21 14.59
C GLU A 147 5.82 38.39 14.68
N LYS A 148 4.74 38.38 13.88
CA LYS A 148 3.75 39.47 13.72
C LYS A 148 2.32 38.96 13.77
N ASP A 149 1.38 39.85 14.11
CA ASP A 149 -0.07 39.62 14.03
C ASP A 149 -0.49 39.00 12.69
N ILE A 150 -0.72 37.68 12.68
CA ILE A 150 -1.09 36.95 11.48
C ILE A 150 -2.59 37.19 11.24
N ASN A 151 -2.90 37.98 10.22
CA ASN A 151 -4.27 38.10 9.72
C ASN A 151 -4.79 36.72 9.27
N PHE A 152 -6.09 36.47 9.45
CA PHE A 152 -6.73 35.20 9.07
C PHE A 152 -6.44 34.78 7.63
N ILE A 153 -6.38 35.73 6.69
CA ILE A 153 -6.05 35.47 5.27
C ILE A 153 -4.63 34.91 5.12
N ALA A 154 -3.66 35.50 5.82
CA ALA A 154 -2.27 35.02 5.78
C ALA A 154 -2.17 33.62 6.41
N PHE A 155 -2.88 33.36 7.50
CA PHE A 155 -2.96 32.04 8.13
C PHE A 155 -3.51 30.98 7.15
N VAL A 156 -4.61 31.27 6.46
CA VAL A 156 -5.21 30.33 5.48
C VAL A 156 -4.26 30.08 4.31
N PHE A 157 -3.64 31.14 3.79
CA PHE A 157 -2.69 31.03 2.68
C PHE A 157 -1.46 30.19 3.08
N TRP A 158 -0.90 30.40 4.27
CA TRP A 158 0.24 29.62 4.75
C TRP A 158 -0.11 28.16 5.02
N THR A 159 -1.29 27.92 5.60
CA THR A 159 -1.81 26.56 5.80
C THR A 159 -1.91 25.83 4.47
N TYR A 160 -2.40 26.52 3.43
CA TYR A 160 -2.49 25.97 2.09
C TYR A 160 -1.11 25.65 1.49
N ILE A 161 -0.11 26.53 1.62
CA ILE A 161 1.26 26.27 1.18
C ILE A 161 1.84 25.04 1.88
N VAL A 162 1.75 24.97 3.21
CA VAL A 162 2.26 23.83 3.99
C VAL A 162 1.58 22.51 3.58
N ILE A 163 0.29 22.54 3.24
CA ILE A 163 -0.43 21.37 2.68
C ILE A 163 0.16 20.97 1.33
N VAL A 164 0.36 21.91 0.42
CA VAL A 164 0.88 21.64 -0.92
C VAL A 164 2.30 21.09 -0.84
N ASP A 165 3.19 21.69 -0.05
CA ASP A 165 4.60 21.29 0.06
C ASP A 165 4.77 19.89 0.66
N ASN A 166 3.94 19.52 1.64
CA ASN A 166 4.01 18.20 2.26
C ASN A 166 3.29 17.10 1.46
N TYR A 167 2.44 17.47 0.50
CA TYR A 167 1.60 16.53 -0.23
C TYR A 167 2.42 15.46 -0.99
N PRO A 168 3.49 15.78 -1.76
CA PRO A 168 4.31 14.79 -2.45
C PRO A 168 4.90 13.76 -1.49
N SER A 169 5.52 14.21 -0.40
CA SER A 169 6.13 13.31 0.58
C SER A 169 5.10 12.38 1.23
N ASN A 170 3.89 12.88 1.51
CA ASN A 170 2.80 12.07 2.04
C ASN A 170 2.30 11.02 1.04
N VAL A 171 2.25 11.37 -0.26
CA VAL A 171 1.90 10.45 -1.35
C VAL A 171 2.97 9.37 -1.50
N ILE A 172 4.26 9.72 -1.47
CA ILE A 172 5.36 8.73 -1.50
C ILE A 172 5.26 7.79 -0.30
N ALA A 173 5.12 8.33 0.92
CA ALA A 173 5.01 7.53 2.13
C ALA A 173 3.83 6.56 2.06
N LEU A 174 2.66 7.02 1.60
CA LEU A 174 1.48 6.18 1.43
C LEU A 174 1.70 5.10 0.37
N SER A 175 2.33 5.44 -0.76
CA SER A 175 2.65 4.47 -1.82
C SER A 175 3.57 3.36 -1.31
N ALA A 176 4.60 3.72 -0.52
CA ALA A 176 5.51 2.77 0.10
C ALA A 176 4.78 1.89 1.13
N LEU A 177 3.88 2.45 1.93
CA LEU A 177 3.06 1.68 2.87
C LEU A 177 2.13 0.69 2.17
N ILE A 178 1.48 1.10 1.07
CA ILE A 178 0.63 0.22 0.26
C ILE A 178 1.47 -0.93 -0.32
N SER A 179 2.62 -0.62 -0.94
CA SER A 179 3.52 -1.64 -1.47
C SER A 179 4.05 -2.58 -0.39
N ALA A 180 4.43 -2.07 0.78
CA ALA A 180 4.89 -2.86 1.90
C ALA A 180 3.79 -3.76 2.48
N ALA A 181 2.55 -3.28 2.55
CA ALA A 181 1.42 -4.08 3.01
C ALA A 181 1.09 -5.23 2.04
N ILE A 182 1.09 -4.96 0.73
CA ILE A 182 0.87 -5.98 -0.30
C ILE A 182 2.01 -7.01 -0.27
N LEU A 183 3.26 -6.56 -0.24
CA LEU A 183 4.42 -7.45 -0.19
C LEU A 183 4.42 -8.31 1.07
N GLY A 184 4.10 -7.72 2.23
CA GLY A 184 3.98 -8.43 3.50
C GLY A 184 2.88 -9.49 3.46
N LEU A 185 1.74 -9.19 2.83
CA LEU A 185 0.65 -10.14 2.64
C LEU A 185 1.06 -11.31 1.74
N VAL A 186 1.70 -11.03 0.60
CA VAL A 186 2.18 -12.07 -0.33
C VAL A 186 3.22 -12.95 0.34
N LEU A 187 4.20 -12.37 1.02
CA LEU A 187 5.22 -13.12 1.76
C LEU A 187 4.61 -13.99 2.85
N TYR A 188 3.65 -13.46 3.61
CA TYR A 188 2.93 -14.22 4.63
C TYR A 188 2.22 -15.45 4.03
N MET A 189 1.51 -15.29 2.92
CA MET A 189 0.85 -16.40 2.24
C MET A 189 1.86 -17.42 1.68
N CYS A 190 2.95 -16.96 1.06
CA CYS A 190 4.00 -17.83 0.53
C CYS A 190 4.65 -18.68 1.63
N ILE A 191 5.03 -18.06 2.76
CA ILE A 191 5.63 -18.77 3.89
C ILE A 191 4.66 -19.82 4.43
N HIS A 192 3.40 -19.43 4.63
CA HIS A 192 2.37 -20.34 5.12
C HIS A 192 2.14 -21.53 4.17
N LEU A 193 2.09 -21.29 2.86
CA LEU A 193 1.93 -22.34 1.84
C LEU A 193 3.12 -23.29 1.81
N LEU A 194 4.35 -22.76 1.85
CA LEU A 194 5.58 -23.55 1.88
C LEU A 194 5.66 -24.42 3.14
N CYS A 195 5.31 -23.87 4.31
CA CYS A 195 5.27 -24.63 5.56
C CYS A 195 4.26 -25.79 5.49
N LYS A 196 3.05 -25.55 4.96
CA LYS A 196 2.06 -26.63 4.79
C LYS A 196 2.53 -27.69 3.81
N LEU A 197 3.07 -27.31 2.65
CA LEU A 197 3.57 -28.26 1.66
C LEU A 197 4.70 -29.12 2.23
N PHE A 198 5.60 -28.53 3.02
CA PHE A 198 6.68 -29.24 3.69
C PHE A 198 6.15 -30.23 4.74
N LEU A 199 5.18 -29.81 5.57
CA LEU A 199 4.53 -30.69 6.55
C LEU A 199 3.79 -31.85 5.88
N LEU A 200 3.10 -31.59 4.78
CA LEU A 200 2.36 -32.61 4.03
C LEU A 200 3.34 -33.60 3.37
N THR A 201 4.45 -33.10 2.82
CA THR A 201 5.53 -33.94 2.28
C THR A 201 6.16 -34.81 3.37
N LEU A 202 6.39 -34.27 4.57
CA LEU A 202 6.89 -35.04 5.71
C LEU A 202 5.88 -36.09 6.18
N CYS A 203 4.59 -35.75 6.22
CA CYS A 203 3.52 -36.66 6.61
C CYS A 203 3.37 -37.83 5.63
N VAL A 204 3.43 -37.56 4.32
CA VAL A 204 3.43 -38.61 3.29
C VAL A 204 4.66 -39.51 3.44
N LYS A 205 5.84 -38.94 3.70
CA LYS A 205 7.05 -39.72 3.94
C LYS A 205 6.98 -40.55 5.23
N SER A 206 6.38 -40.05 6.30
CA SER A 206 6.22 -40.81 7.55
C SER A 206 5.23 -41.96 7.37
N LEU A 207 4.11 -41.74 6.68
CA LEU A 207 3.12 -42.78 6.36
C LEU A 207 3.70 -43.89 5.46
N GLN A 208 4.51 -43.52 4.46
CA GLN A 208 5.24 -44.49 3.63
C GLN A 208 6.26 -45.30 4.45
N CYS A 209 6.90 -44.68 5.45
CA CYS A 209 7.85 -45.39 6.32
C CYS A 209 7.15 -46.40 7.24
N GLU A 210 5.95 -46.05 7.73
CA GLU A 210 5.16 -46.91 8.62
C GLU A 210 4.58 -48.11 7.85
N THR A 211 3.99 -47.88 6.68
CA THR A 211 3.53 -48.97 5.79
C THR A 211 4.65 -49.90 5.35
N TYR A 212 5.87 -49.40 5.13
CA TYR A 212 7.02 -50.25 4.78
C TYR A 212 7.50 -51.10 5.96
N LYS A 213 7.39 -50.59 7.20
CA LYS A 213 7.69 -51.37 8.42
C LYS A 213 6.69 -52.51 8.61
N ASP A 214 5.40 -52.24 8.46
CA ASP A 214 4.37 -53.27 8.62
C ASP A 214 4.55 -54.39 7.59
N PHE A 215 4.84 -54.05 6.33
CA PHE A 215 5.09 -55.03 5.27
C PHE A 215 6.31 -55.93 5.55
N LEU A 216 7.38 -55.36 6.13
CA LEU A 216 8.58 -56.11 6.52
C LEU A 216 8.33 -57.08 7.68
N VAL A 217 7.45 -56.73 8.63
CA VAL A 217 7.07 -57.62 9.73
C VAL A 217 6.27 -58.81 9.18
N THR A 218 5.28 -58.56 8.33
CA THR A 218 4.46 -59.64 7.74
C THR A 218 5.27 -60.58 6.83
N TYR A 219 6.24 -60.03 6.08
CA TYR A 219 7.12 -60.84 5.22
C TYR A 219 8.06 -61.77 6.04
N LYS A 220 8.49 -61.33 7.24
CA LYS A 220 9.30 -62.18 8.13
C LYS A 220 8.52 -63.36 8.69
N GLU A 221 7.26 -63.16 9.09
CA GLU A 221 6.39 -64.23 9.57
C GLU A 221 6.09 -65.27 8.49
N TRP A 222 5.98 -64.86 7.22
CA TRP A 222 5.77 -65.79 6.10
C TRP A 222 6.98 -66.65 5.74
N LYS A 223 8.18 -66.25 6.18
CA LYS A 223 9.44 -66.92 5.81
C LYS A 223 9.97 -67.86 6.91
N SER A 224 9.39 -67.81 8.12
CA SER A 224 9.69 -68.73 9.23
C SER A 224 8.72 -69.90 9.24
#